data_AF-A0A924FY86-F1
#
_entry.id   AF-A0A924FY86-F1
#
_cell.length_a   1.000
_cell.length_b   1.000
_cell.length_c   1.000
_cell.angle_alpha   90.00
_cell.angle_beta   90.00
_cell.angle_gamma   90.00
#
_symmetry.space_group_name_H-M   'P 1'
#
loop_
_entity.id
_entity.type
_entity.pdbx_description
1 polymer ?
#
loop_
_entity_poly.entity_id
_entity_poly.type
_entity_poly.pdbx_seq_one_letter_code
_entity_poly.pdbx_strand_id
1 'polypeptide(L)'
;TFACGALCLVPAFLWEWLTRPPLEFNVATGLSLAYVAVFPSVLAYTFYNRGIALIGANRSAPFFHLIPVFGSAMAIFFLGETLHLFHIVGYALVLTGIVVAARKPKPLAVAEAPTS
;
A
#
# COMPACT_ATOMS: atom_id res chain seq x y z
N THR A 1 -8.56 -21.01 1.39
CA THR A 1 -7.49 -20.17 0.81
C THR A 1 -6.26 -20.12 1.71
N PHE A 2 -6.37 -19.85 3.01
CA PHE A 2 -5.21 -19.86 3.94
C PHE A 2 -4.40 -21.17 3.94
N ALA A 3 -5.07 -22.33 3.98
CA ALA A 3 -4.39 -23.62 3.93
C ALA A 3 -3.59 -23.83 2.64
N CYS A 4 -4.18 -23.49 1.49
CA CYS A 4 -3.47 -23.55 0.20
C CYS A 4 -2.30 -22.55 0.16
N GLY A 5 -2.47 -21.34 0.70
CA GLY A 5 -1.39 -20.34 0.79
C GLY A 5 -0.24 -20.81 1.68
N ALA A 6 -0.55 -21.42 2.82
CA ALA A 6 0.45 -22.03 3.69
C ALA A 6 1.20 -23.16 2.97
N LEU A 7 0.49 -24.05 2.26
CA LEU A 7 1.10 -25.11 1.45
C LEU A 7 2.04 -24.54 0.37
N CYS A 8 1.66 -23.43 -0.28
CA CYS A 8 2.51 -22.76 -1.26
C CYS A 8 3.78 -22.15 -0.65
N LEU A 9 3.78 -21.82 0.65
CA LEU A 9 4.96 -21.30 1.35
C LEU A 9 5.89 -22.39 1.87
N VAL A 10 5.41 -23.64 2.01
CA VAL A 10 6.22 -24.76 2.51
C VAL A 10 7.52 -24.97 1.71
N PRO A 11 7.53 -24.96 0.36
CA PRO A 11 8.78 -25.11 -0.39
C PRO A 11 9.80 -24.00 -0.11
N ALA A 12 9.33 -22.75 0.02
CA ALA A 12 10.19 -21.60 0.32
C ALA A 12 10.74 -21.68 1.76
N PHE A 13 9.90 -22.09 2.71
CA PHE A 13 10.30 -22.32 4.10
C PHE A 13 11.36 -23.43 4.21
N LEU A 14 11.14 -24.56 3.54
CA LEU A 14 12.12 -25.66 3.51
C LEU A 14 13.42 -25.22 2.84
N TRP A 15 13.35 -24.44 1.76
CA TRP A 15 14.53 -23.89 1.10
C TRP A 15 15.34 -22.99 2.03
N GLU A 16 14.69 -22.07 2.74
CA GLU A 16 15.35 -21.18 3.70
C GLU A 16 15.94 -21.97 4.88
N TRP A 17 15.19 -22.92 5.43
CA TRP A 17 15.63 -23.79 6.53
C TRP A 17 16.88 -24.61 6.19
N LEU A 18 16.98 -25.08 4.94
CA LEU A 18 18.11 -25.91 4.49
C LEU A 18 19.33 -25.08 4.06
N THR A 19 19.15 -23.81 3.68
CA THR A 19 20.22 -22.99 3.06
C THR A 19 20.70 -21.83 3.93
N ARG A 20 19.92 -21.41 4.94
CA ARG A 20 20.23 -20.26 5.79
C ARG A 20 20.38 -20.67 7.25
N PRO A 21 21.21 -19.95 8.03
CA PRO A 21 21.21 -20.11 9.48
C PRO A 21 19.82 -19.85 10.05
N PRO A 22 19.39 -20.57 11.10
CA PRO A 22 18.13 -20.30 11.77
C PRO A 22 18.10 -18.88 12.31
N LEU A 23 16.89 -18.30 12.33
CA LEU A 23 16.66 -16.93 12.77
C LEU A 23 17.20 -16.73 14.19
N GLU A 24 18.15 -15.81 14.34
CA GLU A 24 18.70 -15.46 15.64
C GLU A 24 17.70 -14.58 16.39
N PHE A 25 17.17 -15.13 17.48
CA PHE A 25 16.32 -14.40 18.42
C PHE A 25 17.18 -13.47 19.28
N ASN A 26 17.53 -12.34 18.71
CA ASN A 26 18.20 -11.24 19.42
C ASN A 26 17.26 -10.04 19.57
N VAL A 27 17.69 -9.04 20.35
CA VAL A 27 16.90 -7.83 20.63
C VAL A 27 16.58 -7.07 19.34
N ALA A 28 17.51 -7.01 18.38
CA ALA A 28 17.29 -6.32 17.11
C ALA A 28 16.18 -6.97 16.28
N THR A 29 16.14 -8.30 16.21
CA THR A 29 15.07 -9.07 15.55
C THR A 29 13.73 -8.83 16.24
N GLY A 30 13.70 -8.86 17.58
CA GLY A 30 12.51 -8.56 18.37
C GLY A 30 11.98 -7.15 18.14
N LEU A 31 12.85 -6.14 18.13
CA LEU A 31 12.49 -4.75 17.84
C LEU A 31 11.99 -4.56 16.41
N SER A 32 12.60 -5.25 15.44
CA SER A 32 12.17 -5.20 14.04
C SER A 32 10.75 -5.78 13.87
N LEU A 33 10.47 -6.92 14.52
CA LEU A 33 9.13 -7.52 14.55
C LEU A 33 8.12 -6.59 15.23
N ALA A 34 8.48 -6.02 16.38
CA ALA A 34 7.60 -5.08 17.10
C ALA A 34 7.29 -3.84 16.24
N TYR A 35 8.30 -3.30 15.54
CA TYR A 35 8.11 -2.17 14.63
C TYR A 35 7.12 -2.50 13.51
N VAL A 36 7.31 -3.62 12.79
CA VAL A 36 6.43 -4.04 11.69
C VAL A 36 5.01 -4.39 12.18
N ALA A 37 4.90 -4.99 13.36
CA ALA A 37 3.59 -5.32 13.95
C ALA A 37 2.81 -4.05 14.34
N VAL A 38 3.47 -3.04 14.91
CA VAL A 38 2.77 -1.84 15.40
C VAL A 38 2.48 -0.84 14.28
N PHE A 39 3.50 -0.44 13.52
CA PHE A 39 3.39 0.70 12.61
C PHE A 39 2.70 0.36 11.28
N PRO A 40 3.30 -0.43 10.37
CA PRO A 40 2.71 -0.71 9.07
C PRO A 40 1.53 -1.70 9.14
N SER A 41 1.33 -2.37 10.28
CA SER A 41 0.18 -3.25 10.50
C SER A 41 -0.90 -2.55 11.32
N VAL A 42 -0.82 -2.56 12.65
CA VAL A 42 -1.93 -2.10 13.51
C VAL A 42 -2.31 -0.64 13.25
N LEU A 43 -1.35 0.28 13.29
CA LEU A 43 -1.61 1.71 13.13
C LEU A 43 -2.08 2.04 11.71
N ALA A 44 -1.38 1.54 10.69
CA ALA A 44 -1.73 1.79 9.29
C ALA A 44 -3.14 1.30 8.96
N TYR A 45 -3.50 0.06 9.32
CA TYR A 45 -4.86 -0.46 9.09
C TYR A 45 -5.91 0.30 9.88
N THR A 46 -5.61 0.72 11.12
CA THR A 46 -6.54 1.52 11.93
C THR A 46 -6.82 2.88 11.26
N PHE A 47 -5.78 3.60 10.84
CA PHE A 47 -5.94 4.88 10.15
C PHE A 47 -6.59 4.73 8.78
N TYR A 48 -6.27 3.67 8.04
CA TYR A 48 -6.89 3.37 6.76
C TYR A 48 -8.40 3.11 6.93
N ASN A 49 -8.79 2.23 7.87
CA ASN A 49 -10.19 1.94 8.16
C ASN A 49 -10.93 3.19 8.65
N ARG A 50 -10.30 4.02 9.49
CA ARG A 50 -10.87 5.30 9.90
C ARG A 50 -11.03 6.26 8.73
N GLY A 51 -10.07 6.31 7.82
CA GLY A 51 -10.13 7.08 6.57
C GLY A 51 -11.30 6.64 5.70
N ILE A 52 -11.45 5.34 5.45
CA ILE A 52 -12.62 4.79 4.73
C ILE A 52 -13.93 5.22 5.41
N ALA A 53 -14.02 5.13 6.74
CA ALA A 53 -15.22 5.52 7.47
C ALA A 53 -15.56 7.01 7.32
N LEU A 54 -14.55 7.88 7.13
CA LEU A 54 -14.74 9.33 6.99
C LEU A 54 -15.03 9.79 5.56
N ILE A 55 -14.36 9.21 4.54
CA ILE A 55 -14.45 9.68 3.14
C ILE A 55 -15.10 8.67 2.18
N GLY A 56 -15.38 7.46 2.65
CA GLY A 56 -15.94 6.36 1.87
C GLY A 56 -14.90 5.56 1.08
N ALA A 57 -15.25 4.32 0.73
CA ALA A 57 -14.37 3.38 0.00
C ALA A 57 -13.96 3.92 -1.38
N ASN A 58 -14.91 4.51 -2.12
CA ASN A 58 -14.64 5.01 -3.47
C ASN A 58 -13.58 6.13 -3.51
N ARG A 59 -13.54 6.98 -2.47
CA ARG A 59 -12.56 8.07 -2.40
C ARG A 59 -11.24 7.66 -1.77
N SER A 60 -11.20 6.58 -1.01
CA SER A 60 -9.97 6.06 -0.39
C SER A 60 -9.18 5.16 -1.33
N ALA A 61 -9.83 4.47 -2.28
CA ALA A 61 -9.17 3.56 -3.22
C ALA A 61 -7.98 4.17 -4.00
N PRO A 62 -8.04 5.42 -4.52
CA PRO A 62 -6.90 6.00 -5.24
C PRO A 62 -5.64 6.20 -4.38
N PHE A 63 -5.76 6.27 -3.05
CA PHE A 63 -4.61 6.45 -2.16
C PHE A 63 -3.67 5.23 -2.14
N PHE A 64 -4.13 4.03 -2.53
CA PHE A 64 -3.25 2.88 -2.67
C PHE A 64 -2.15 3.09 -3.72
N HIS A 65 -2.39 3.94 -4.71
CA HIS A 65 -1.38 4.28 -5.70
C HIS A 65 -0.20 5.08 -5.09
N LEU A 66 -0.35 5.64 -3.89
CA LEU A 66 0.76 6.27 -3.17
C LEU A 66 1.71 5.26 -2.53
N ILE A 67 1.31 4.00 -2.33
CA ILE A 67 2.18 2.96 -1.75
C ILE A 67 3.50 2.82 -2.52
N PRO A 68 3.51 2.63 -3.86
CA PRO A 68 4.75 2.55 -4.62
C PRO A 68 5.56 3.86 -4.59
N VAL A 69 4.90 5.03 -4.52
CA VAL A 69 5.57 6.33 -4.43
C VAL A 69 6.33 6.45 -3.10
N PHE A 70 5.67 6.19 -1.98
CA PHE A 70 6.34 6.22 -0.67
C PHE A 70 7.37 5.09 -0.54
N GLY A 71 7.09 3.91 -1.08
CA GLY A 71 8.03 2.77 -1.04
C GLY A 71 9.35 3.10 -1.73
N SER A 72 9.29 3.59 -2.98
CA SER A 72 10.50 3.99 -3.71
C SER A 72 11.15 5.25 -3.13
N ALA A 73 10.38 6.24 -2.65
CA ALA A 73 10.96 7.40 -1.97
C ALA A 73 11.71 7.02 -0.68
N MET A 74 11.17 6.08 0.11
CA MET A 74 11.85 5.56 1.29
C MET A 74 13.07 4.72 0.93
N ALA A 75 13.04 3.92 -0.14
CA ALA A 75 14.21 3.18 -0.61
C ALA A 75 15.34 4.13 -1.05
N ILE A 76 15.02 5.18 -1.81
CA ILE A 76 15.98 6.23 -2.18
C ILE A 76 16.57 6.89 -0.92
N PHE A 77 15.74 7.23 0.07
CA PHE A 77 16.18 7.95 1.26
C PHE A 77 16.97 7.09 2.27
N PHE A 78 16.48 5.88 2.58
CA PHE A 78 17.06 5.00 3.61
C PHE A 78 18.08 4.01 3.08
N LEU A 79 17.88 3.48 1.86
CA LEU A 79 18.78 2.50 1.25
C LEU A 79 19.79 3.17 0.30
N GLY A 80 19.60 4.45 -0.03
CA GLY A 80 20.48 5.20 -0.93
C GLY A 80 20.31 4.83 -2.40
N GLU A 81 19.15 4.30 -2.80
CA GLU A 81 18.86 4.02 -4.20
C GLU A 81 18.92 5.28 -5.06
N THR A 82 19.40 5.15 -6.30
CA THR A 82 19.52 6.28 -7.22
C THR A 82 18.17 6.73 -7.75
N LEU A 83 17.90 8.02 -7.64
CA LEU A 83 16.71 8.62 -8.23
C LEU A 83 16.86 8.67 -9.76
N HIS A 84 16.11 7.80 -10.44
CA HIS A 84 15.95 7.82 -11.89
C HIS A 84 14.71 8.57 -12.37
N LEU A 85 14.70 8.92 -13.66
CA LEU A 85 13.62 9.64 -14.32
C LEU A 85 12.27 8.90 -14.24
N PHE A 86 12.29 7.57 -14.27
CA PHE A 86 11.07 6.77 -14.18
C PHE A 86 10.35 6.93 -12.83
N HIS A 87 11.07 7.19 -11.73
CA HIS A 87 10.46 7.51 -10.45
C HIS A 87 9.65 8.80 -10.57
N ILE A 88 10.25 9.86 -11.13
CA ILE A 88 9.60 11.16 -11.29
C ILE A 88 8.36 11.05 -12.18
N VAL A 89 8.47 10.36 -13.32
CA VAL A 89 7.33 10.13 -14.21
C VAL A 89 6.23 9.33 -13.51
N GLY A 90 6.60 8.27 -12.78
CA GLY A 90 5.67 7.47 -12.00
C GLY A 90 4.95 8.30 -10.92
N TYR A 91 5.69 9.14 -10.18
CA TYR A 91 5.13 10.00 -9.13
C TYR A 91 4.13 11.00 -9.73
N ALA A 92 4.49 11.65 -10.84
CA ALA A 92 3.62 12.59 -11.54
C ALA A 92 2.32 11.91 -12.02
N LEU A 93 2.43 10.70 -12.56
CA LEU A 93 1.28 9.94 -13.06
C LEU A 93 0.34 9.52 -11.93
N VAL A 94 0.87 9.05 -10.79
CA VAL A 94 0.09 8.72 -9.60
C VAL A 94 -0.64 9.94 -9.06
N LEU A 95 0.06 11.06 -8.87
CA LEU A 95 -0.54 12.29 -8.33
C LEU A 95 -1.66 12.81 -9.25
N THR A 96 -1.43 12.79 -10.57
CA THR A 96 -2.43 13.19 -11.56
C THR A 96 -3.65 12.26 -11.51
N GLY A 97 -3.44 10.95 -11.45
CA GLY A 97 -4.51 9.96 -11.33
C GLY A 97 -5.38 10.18 -10.10
N ILE A 98 -4.77 10.46 -8.93
CA ILE A 98 -5.48 10.75 -7.69
C ILE A 98 -6.31 12.03 -7.81
N VAL A 99 -5.72 13.11 -8.35
CA VAL A 99 -6.43 14.38 -8.54
C VAL A 99 -7.63 14.22 -9.47
N VAL A 100 -7.48 13.47 -10.56
CA VAL A 100 -8.58 13.21 -11.50
C VAL A 100 -9.67 12.36 -10.85
N ALA A 101 -9.30 11.28 -10.15
CA ALA A 101 -10.26 10.39 -9.48
C ALA A 101 -11.01 11.09 -8.32
N ALA A 102 -10.38 12.08 -7.67
CA ALA A 102 -11.00 12.84 -6.59
C ALA A 102 -12.05 13.87 -7.07
N ARG A 103 -12.11 14.18 -8.37
CA ARG A 103 -13.10 15.11 -8.93
C ARG A 103 -14.48 14.46 -8.93
N LYS A 104 -15.48 15.15 -8.37
CA LYS A 104 -16.89 14.69 -8.44
C LYS A 104 -17.35 14.65 -9.90
N PRO A 105 -18.04 13.60 -10.37
CA PRO A 105 -18.73 13.66 -11.64
C PRO A 105 -19.68 14.86 -11.62
N LYS A 106 -19.64 15.69 -12.66
CA LYS A 106 -20.65 16.74 -12.86
C LYS A 106 -22.01 16.03 -12.87
N PRO A 107 -22.99 16.42 -12.01
CA PRO A 107 -24.32 15.87 -12.12
C PRO A 107 -24.76 16.10 -13.56
N LEU A 108 -25.04 15.02 -14.29
CA LEU A 108 -25.77 15.15 -15.53
C LEU A 108 -27.06 15.86 -15.11
N ALA A 109 -27.27 17.06 -15.65
CA ALA A 109 -28.55 17.73 -15.52
C ALA A 109 -29.56 16.68 -15.95
N VAL A 110 -30.33 16.19 -14.97
CA VAL A 110 -31.46 15.31 -15.23
C VAL A 110 -32.26 16.10 -16.24
N ALA A 111 -32.26 15.62 -17.48
CA ALA A 111 -32.98 16.25 -18.57
C ALA A 111 -34.38 16.52 -18.04
N GLU A 112 -34.75 17.79 -17.97
CA GLU A 112 -36.12 18.20 -17.73
C GLU A 112 -36.97 17.37 -18.68
N ALA A 113 -37.70 16.39 -18.14
CA ALA A 113 -38.78 15.77 -18.86
C ALA A 113 -39.94 16.77 -18.79
N PRO A 114 -40.36 17.38 -19.92
CA PRO A 114 -41.59 18.14 -19.93
C PRO A 114 -42.72 17.12 -19.92
N THR A 115 -43.33 16.90 -18.75
CA THR A 115 -44.66 16.29 -18.68
C THR A 115 -45.66 17.40 -18.39
N SER A 116 -46.24 17.86 -19.49
CA SER A 116 -47.55 18.52 -19.60
C SER A 116 -48.62 17.88 -18.73
#